data_AF-A0AAX1QNY5-F1
#
_entry.id   AF-A0AAX1QNY5-F1
#
_cell.length_a   1.000
_cell.length_b   1.000
_cell.length_c   1.000
_cell.angle_alpha   90.00
_cell.angle_beta   90.00
_cell.angle_gamma   90.00
#
_symmetry.space_group_name_H-M   'P 1'
#
loop_
_entity.id
_entity.type
_entity.pdbx_description
1 polymer ?
#
loop_
_entity_poly.entity_id
_entity_poly.type
_entity_poly.pdbx_seq_one_letter_code
_entity_poly.pdbx_strand_id
1 'polypeptide(L)'
;MVDKLCVIEQKNITKAVFSKAATVAGKVFDNDEIKLDFGELIFNRPKNESLIAMTLVNFGIEAKVYLCEQEVQRLLGVEVKYLDEKYISYLITQNLSRTGLHFDKLVSWNEIDNISLIHSMLSFGEQKIDAVVDIESLKAEQAYMAMKENNISRHLNVKTELSLFETYLDSSEISSLTNDDVVLVYPK
;
A
#
# COMPACT_ATOMS: atom_id res chain seq x y z
N MET A 1 -17.64 1.03 -14.92
CA MET A 1 -16.64 0.06 -14.42
C MET A 1 -16.96 -0.16 -12.96
N VAL A 2 -17.21 -1.40 -12.55
CA VAL A 2 -17.47 -1.72 -11.14
C VAL A 2 -16.11 -1.96 -10.51
N ASP A 3 -15.67 -1.04 -9.66
CA ASP A 3 -14.49 -1.23 -8.83
C ASP A 3 -14.72 -2.47 -7.96
N LYS A 4 -14.03 -3.55 -8.30
CA LYS A 4 -14.05 -4.78 -7.49
C LYS A 4 -13.27 -4.50 -6.21
N LEU A 5 -13.98 -4.29 -5.12
CA LEU A 5 -13.38 -4.34 -3.78
C LEU A 5 -12.91 -5.76 -3.51
N CYS A 6 -11.60 -5.92 -3.39
CA CYS A 6 -10.96 -7.18 -3.01
C CYS A 6 -10.92 -7.28 -1.48
N VAL A 7 -11.63 -8.25 -0.91
CA VAL A 7 -11.47 -8.61 0.50
C VAL A 7 -10.29 -9.58 0.56
N ILE A 8 -9.17 -9.10 1.10
CA ILE A 8 -7.94 -9.90 1.21
C ILE A 8 -7.88 -10.45 2.63
N GLU A 9 -8.06 -11.76 2.79
CA GLU A 9 -7.69 -12.45 4.01
C GLU A 9 -6.16 -12.40 4.15
N GLN A 10 -5.66 -11.78 5.21
CA GLN A 10 -4.21 -11.78 5.46
C GLN A 10 -3.85 -12.11 6.90
N LYS A 11 -2.92 -13.06 7.03
CA LYS A 11 -2.33 -13.56 8.28
C LYS A 11 -1.33 -12.58 8.94
N ASN A 12 -0.96 -11.46 8.29
CA ASN A 12 0.20 -10.64 8.69
C ASN A 12 -0.11 -9.16 9.00
N ILE A 13 -1.36 -8.69 8.94
CA ILE A 13 -1.67 -7.31 9.37
C ILE A 13 -1.81 -7.29 10.89
N THR A 14 -0.82 -6.74 11.58
CA THR A 14 -0.93 -6.51 13.03
C THR A 14 -1.99 -5.45 13.33
N LYS A 15 -2.56 -5.47 14.54
CA LYS A 15 -3.51 -4.43 14.99
C LYS A 15 -2.93 -3.03 14.88
N ALA A 16 -1.62 -2.87 15.09
CA ALA A 16 -0.91 -1.60 14.97
C ALA A 16 -0.91 -1.10 13.51
N VAL A 17 -0.52 -1.95 12.57
CA VAL A 17 -0.54 -1.63 11.13
C VAL A 17 -1.96 -1.29 10.68
N PHE A 18 -2.95 -2.09 11.07
CA PHE A 18 -4.35 -1.83 10.73
C PHE A 18 -4.81 -0.47 11.25
N SER A 19 -4.55 -0.18 12.54
CA SER A 19 -4.93 1.09 13.13
C SER A 19 -4.28 2.27 12.42
N LYS A 20 -3.04 2.11 11.95
CA LYS A 20 -2.29 3.16 11.28
C LYS A 20 -2.76 3.36 9.83
N ALA A 21 -2.93 2.27 9.08
CA ALA A 21 -3.53 2.28 7.76
C ALA A 21 -4.93 2.91 7.78
N ALA A 22 -5.75 2.61 8.80
CA ALA A 22 -7.08 3.22 8.96
C ALA A 22 -7.04 4.75 9.15
N THR A 23 -5.93 5.31 9.63
CA THR A 23 -5.82 6.79 9.75
C THR A 23 -5.62 7.49 8.41
N VAL A 24 -5.14 6.77 7.39
CA VAL A 24 -4.81 7.30 6.06
C VAL A 24 -5.69 6.74 4.95
N ALA A 25 -6.39 5.63 5.19
CA ALA A 25 -7.27 5.00 4.22
C ALA A 25 -8.34 5.97 3.71
N GLY A 26 -8.42 6.13 2.39
CA GLY A 26 -9.37 7.02 1.73
C GLY A 26 -9.10 8.52 1.98
N LYS A 27 -7.93 8.86 2.53
CA LYS A 27 -7.50 10.25 2.72
C LYS A 27 -6.38 10.61 1.77
N VAL A 28 -6.16 11.91 1.66
CA VAL A 28 -5.05 12.53 0.96
C VAL A 28 -4.39 13.51 1.91
N PHE A 29 -3.07 13.45 2.01
CA PHE A 29 -2.30 14.51 2.65
C PHE A 29 -2.08 15.62 1.62
N ASP A 30 -2.31 16.87 2.00
CA ASP A 30 -2.06 18.03 1.16
C ASP A 30 -1.69 19.23 2.03
N ASN A 31 -0.45 19.71 1.93
CA ASN A 31 0.06 20.89 2.63
C ASN A 31 0.40 22.04 1.67
N ASP A 32 -0.20 22.03 0.47
CA ASP A 32 0.06 22.94 -0.66
C ASP A 32 1.44 22.80 -1.33
N GLU A 33 2.46 22.30 -0.63
CA GLU A 33 3.78 22.00 -1.22
C GLU A 33 3.85 20.58 -1.78
N ILE A 34 3.31 19.64 -1.01
CA ILE A 34 3.33 18.21 -1.27
C ILE A 34 1.93 17.65 -1.06
N LYS A 35 1.54 16.80 -2.01
CA LYS A 35 0.34 16.02 -1.95
C LYS A 35 0.68 14.54 -1.96
N LEU A 36 0.17 13.77 -1.02
CA LEU A 36 0.33 12.31 -0.97
C LEU A 36 -1.05 11.65 -0.95
N ASP A 37 -1.42 11.06 -2.09
CA ASP A 37 -2.66 10.32 -2.26
C ASP A 37 -2.43 8.85 -1.91
N PHE A 38 -3.03 8.41 -0.80
CA PHE A 38 -2.87 7.05 -0.28
C PHE A 38 -3.79 6.08 -1.03
N GLY A 39 -3.18 5.11 -1.70
CA GLY A 39 -3.86 4.08 -2.49
C GLY A 39 -4.05 2.77 -1.71
N GLU A 40 -3.68 1.67 -2.35
CA GLU A 40 -3.91 0.32 -1.84
C GLU A 40 -2.72 -0.24 -1.04
N LEU A 41 -3.02 -1.12 -0.08
CA LEU A 41 -1.99 -1.87 0.62
C LEU A 41 -1.31 -2.86 -0.33
N ILE A 42 0.01 -2.91 -0.30
CA ILE A 42 0.79 -3.78 -1.17
C ILE A 42 1.00 -5.12 -0.49
N PHE A 43 0.45 -6.17 -1.10
CA PHE A 43 0.54 -7.54 -0.60
C PHE A 43 1.36 -8.45 -1.50
N ASN A 44 1.36 -8.18 -2.81
CA ASN A 44 2.11 -8.93 -3.80
C ASN A 44 3.30 -8.09 -4.26
N ARG A 45 4.51 -8.55 -3.97
CA ARG A 45 5.75 -7.81 -4.24
C ARG A 45 6.44 -8.37 -5.48
N PRO A 46 6.86 -7.52 -6.44
CA PRO A 46 7.72 -7.95 -7.53
C PRO A 46 9.05 -8.48 -6.98
N LYS A 47 9.46 -9.70 -7.35
CA LYS A 47 10.66 -10.33 -6.74
C LYS A 47 11.99 -9.87 -7.33
N ASN A 48 11.99 -9.12 -8.43
CA ASN A 48 13.19 -8.86 -9.24
C ASN A 48 13.48 -7.37 -9.50
N GLU A 49 12.84 -6.46 -8.78
CA GLU A 49 13.05 -5.03 -8.96
C GLU A 49 13.85 -4.43 -7.82
N SER A 50 14.81 -3.57 -8.18
CA SER A 50 15.51 -2.70 -7.24
C SER A 50 14.67 -1.47 -6.96
N LEU A 51 14.62 -1.12 -5.68
CA LEU A 51 13.97 0.06 -5.17
C LEU A 51 15.01 1.04 -4.63
N ILE A 52 14.65 2.30 -4.67
CA ILE A 52 15.42 3.39 -4.09
C ILE A 52 14.69 3.82 -2.83
N ALA A 53 15.26 3.47 -1.68
CA ALA A 53 14.73 3.88 -0.38
C ALA A 53 15.11 5.34 -0.12
N MET A 54 14.12 6.10 0.29
CA MET A 54 14.23 7.51 0.61
C MET A 54 13.44 7.84 1.86
N THR A 55 13.84 8.91 2.53
CA THR A 55 13.07 9.52 3.60
C THR A 55 12.43 10.79 3.06
N LEU A 56 11.10 10.88 3.17
CA LEU A 56 10.32 12.09 2.97
C LEU A 56 10.22 12.83 4.30
N VAL A 57 10.70 14.06 4.35
CA VAL A 57 10.54 14.99 5.47
C VAL A 57 10.11 16.34 4.91
N ASN A 58 8.85 16.71 5.15
CA ASN A 58 8.32 18.03 4.83
C ASN A 58 7.40 18.49 5.96
N PHE A 59 6.92 19.74 5.89
CA PHE A 59 6.07 20.31 6.92
C PHE A 59 4.81 19.45 7.14
N GLY A 60 4.65 18.91 8.35
CA GLY A 60 3.50 18.08 8.71
C GLY A 60 3.52 16.63 8.18
N ILE A 61 4.59 16.18 7.50
CA ILE A 61 4.73 14.79 7.05
C ILE A 61 6.17 14.25 7.15
N GLU A 62 6.30 13.03 7.67
CA GLU A 62 7.53 12.25 7.71
C GLU A 62 7.22 10.79 7.33
N ALA A 63 7.94 10.21 6.38
CA ALA A 63 7.77 8.81 6.01
C ALA A 63 8.99 8.24 5.28
N LYS A 64 9.18 6.92 5.36
CA LYS A 64 10.02 6.19 4.42
C LYS A 64 9.22 5.89 3.16
N VAL A 65 9.84 6.18 2.03
CA VAL A 65 9.28 6.06 0.70
C VAL A 65 10.25 5.25 -0.16
N TYR A 66 9.71 4.34 -0.96
CA TYR A 66 10.46 3.52 -1.89
C TYR A 66 9.97 3.83 -3.29
N LEU A 67 10.90 4.16 -4.18
CA LEU A 67 10.61 4.37 -5.59
C LEU A 67 11.22 3.27 -6.43
N CYS A 68 10.50 2.82 -7.45
CA CYS A 68 11.09 1.95 -8.47
C CYS A 68 12.16 2.71 -9.24
N GLU A 69 13.16 1.98 -9.73
CA GLU A 69 14.26 2.56 -10.50
C GLU A 69 13.77 3.43 -11.66
N GLN A 70 12.77 2.96 -12.40
CA GLN A 70 12.17 3.65 -13.54
C GLN A 70 11.61 5.03 -13.18
N GLU A 71 10.98 5.16 -12.01
CA GLU A 71 10.43 6.44 -11.54
C GLU A 71 11.54 7.42 -11.21
N VAL A 72 12.64 6.96 -10.61
CA VAL A 72 13.81 7.81 -10.35
C VAL A 72 14.51 8.22 -11.64
N GLN A 73 14.64 7.32 -12.61
CA GLN A 73 15.18 7.65 -13.94
C GLN A 73 14.35 8.73 -14.63
N ARG A 74 13.01 8.62 -14.56
CA ARG A 74 12.08 9.61 -15.10
C ARG A 74 12.24 10.98 -14.43
N LEU A 75 12.44 11.00 -13.12
CA LEU A 75 12.62 12.24 -12.34
C LEU A 75 13.96 12.92 -12.60
N LEU A 76 15.03 12.14 -12.68
CA LEU A 76 16.39 12.66 -12.87
C LEU A 76 16.75 12.88 -14.34
N GLY A 77 15.99 12.29 -15.28
CA GLY A 77 16.28 12.32 -16.70
C GLY A 77 17.53 11.53 -17.10
N VAL A 78 17.97 10.58 -16.28
CA VAL A 78 19.19 9.79 -16.50
C VAL A 78 18.98 8.32 -16.12
N GLU A 79 19.68 7.42 -16.80
CA GLU A 79 19.68 5.99 -16.47
C GLU A 79 20.51 5.74 -15.21
N VAL A 80 19.88 5.26 -14.13
CA VAL A 80 20.53 5.09 -12.81
C VAL A 80 21.19 3.73 -12.63
N LYS A 81 20.87 2.74 -13.48
CA LYS A 81 21.36 1.35 -13.40
C LYS A 81 22.88 1.22 -13.32
N TYR A 82 23.59 2.13 -13.99
CA TYR A 82 25.04 2.10 -14.14
C TYR A 82 25.76 3.10 -13.23
N LEU A 83 25.01 3.83 -12.40
CA LEU A 83 25.55 4.85 -11.52
C LEU A 83 25.88 4.23 -10.17
N ASP A 84 26.98 4.68 -9.58
CA ASP A 84 27.27 4.30 -8.20
C ASP A 84 26.29 4.98 -7.23
N GLU A 85 26.12 4.36 -6.06
CA GLU A 85 25.16 4.81 -5.05
C GLU A 85 25.41 6.26 -4.57
N LYS A 86 26.68 6.69 -4.51
CA LYS A 86 27.02 8.06 -4.09
C LYS A 86 26.59 9.07 -5.13
N TYR A 87 26.73 8.73 -6.40
CA TYR A 87 26.32 9.59 -7.50
C TYR A 87 24.79 9.68 -7.59
N ILE A 88 24.08 8.56 -7.39
CA ILE A 88 22.60 8.55 -7.28
C ILE A 88 22.16 9.45 -6.11
N SER A 89 22.78 9.30 -4.94
CA SER A 89 22.52 10.14 -3.77
C SER A 89 22.72 11.63 -4.06
N TYR A 90 23.81 11.98 -4.76
CA TYR A 90 24.09 13.35 -5.18
C TYR A 90 23.02 13.90 -6.11
N LEU A 91 22.62 13.15 -7.14
CA LEU A 91 21.59 13.57 -8.09
C LEU A 91 20.23 13.78 -7.41
N ILE A 92 19.82 12.86 -6.54
CA ILE A 92 18.59 12.99 -5.75
C ILE A 92 18.66 14.23 -4.86
N THR A 93 19.79 14.45 -4.18
CA THR A 93 19.96 15.63 -3.32
C THR A 93 19.85 16.93 -4.12
N GLN A 94 20.47 17.01 -5.30
CA GLN A 94 20.41 18.20 -6.15
C GLN A 94 18.99 18.51 -6.65
N ASN A 95 18.22 17.47 -7.00
CA ASN A 95 16.92 17.65 -7.66
C ASN A 95 15.72 17.63 -6.71
N LEU A 96 15.78 16.85 -5.63
CA LEU A 96 14.61 16.50 -4.80
C LEU A 96 14.73 16.92 -3.33
N SER A 97 15.89 17.42 -2.88
CA SER A 97 16.03 17.86 -1.48
C SER A 97 15.07 19.00 -1.10
N ARG A 98 14.74 19.87 -2.05
CA ARG A 98 13.77 20.97 -1.85
C ARG A 98 12.34 20.47 -1.64
N THR A 99 12.03 19.26 -2.13
CA THR A 99 10.73 18.61 -1.94
C THR A 99 10.73 17.71 -0.71
N GLY A 100 11.76 17.80 0.15
CA GLY A 100 11.87 17.00 1.36
C GLY A 100 12.24 15.53 1.14
N LEU A 101 12.56 15.11 -0.10
CA LEU A 101 12.99 13.75 -0.37
C LEU A 101 14.50 13.63 -0.23
N HIS A 102 14.93 12.69 0.60
CA HIS A 102 16.33 12.41 0.89
C HIS A 102 16.67 10.96 0.57
N PHE A 103 17.77 10.76 -0.17
CA PHE A 103 18.25 9.42 -0.48
C PHE A 103 18.77 8.71 0.77
N ASP A 104 18.36 7.46 0.98
CA ASP A 104 18.89 6.60 2.03
C ASP A 104 19.83 5.55 1.47
N LYS A 105 19.29 4.63 0.66
CA LYS A 105 20.03 3.51 0.06
C LYS A 105 19.26 2.83 -1.06
N LEU A 106 19.97 2.03 -1.86
CA LEU A 106 19.35 1.04 -2.74
C LEU A 106 18.89 -0.18 -1.93
N VAL A 107 17.70 -0.70 -2.21
CA VAL A 107 17.13 -1.88 -1.55
C VAL A 107 16.44 -2.80 -2.55
N SER A 108 16.36 -4.07 -2.22
CA SER A 108 15.51 -5.04 -2.93
C SER A 108 14.18 -5.24 -2.21
N TRP A 109 13.15 -5.69 -2.94
CA TRP A 109 11.86 -6.08 -2.34
C TRP A 109 11.99 -7.12 -1.23
N ASN A 110 13.00 -8.01 -1.31
CA ASN A 110 13.28 -9.03 -0.31
C ASN A 110 13.75 -8.43 1.04
N GLU A 111 14.48 -7.32 1.02
CA GLU A 111 14.93 -6.64 2.24
C GLU A 111 13.80 -5.99 3.02
N ILE A 112 12.70 -5.66 2.34
CA ILE A 112 11.56 -4.97 2.93
C ILE A 112 10.34 -5.87 3.10
N ASP A 113 10.47 -7.19 2.90
CA ASP A 113 9.36 -8.17 2.82
C ASP A 113 8.43 -8.19 4.04
N ASN A 114 8.95 -7.80 5.22
CA ASN A 114 8.18 -7.74 6.46
C ASN A 114 7.57 -6.37 6.77
N ILE A 115 7.80 -5.37 5.92
CA ILE A 115 7.30 -3.99 6.11
C ILE A 115 5.91 -3.88 5.51
N SER A 116 4.98 -3.23 6.22
CA SER A 116 3.65 -2.96 5.70
C SER A 116 3.66 -1.72 4.80
N LEU A 117 3.35 -1.92 3.52
CA LEU A 117 3.53 -0.91 2.48
C LEU A 117 2.18 -0.49 1.89
N ILE A 118 2.06 0.79 1.54
CA ILE A 118 0.91 1.35 0.83
C ILE A 118 1.39 1.99 -0.47
N HIS A 119 0.73 1.66 -1.57
CA HIS A 119 0.90 2.36 -2.84
C HIS A 119 0.39 3.79 -2.69
N SER A 120 1.13 4.77 -3.18
CA SER A 120 0.80 6.18 -3.03
C SER A 120 1.24 6.98 -4.24
N MET A 121 0.48 8.02 -4.57
CA MET A 121 0.89 9.00 -5.57
C MET A 121 1.42 10.25 -4.85
N LEU A 122 2.72 10.46 -4.90
CA LEU A 122 3.37 11.65 -4.38
C LEU A 122 3.38 12.72 -5.47
N SER A 123 2.88 13.92 -5.16
CA SER A 123 2.90 15.07 -6.08
C SER A 123 3.56 16.27 -5.42
N PHE A 124 4.35 17.01 -6.19
CA PHE A 124 4.90 18.31 -5.80
C PHE A 124 4.99 19.20 -7.04
N GLY A 125 4.36 20.36 -6.98
CA GLY A 125 4.11 21.18 -8.17
C GLY A 125 3.40 20.38 -9.27
N GLU A 126 3.98 20.36 -10.47
CA GLU A 126 3.44 19.62 -11.62
C GLU A 126 3.90 18.16 -11.69
N GLN A 127 4.86 17.76 -10.86
CA GLN A 127 5.41 16.41 -10.88
C GLN A 127 4.54 15.47 -10.04
N LYS A 128 4.38 14.26 -10.55
CA LYS A 128 3.72 13.13 -9.89
C LYS A 128 4.65 11.94 -9.92
N ILE A 129 4.70 11.18 -8.84
CA ILE A 129 5.58 10.05 -8.64
C ILE A 129 4.77 8.91 -8.07
N ASP A 130 4.89 7.76 -8.73
CA ASP A 130 4.41 6.50 -8.16
C ASP A 130 5.38 6.05 -7.06
N ALA A 131 4.87 5.98 -5.84
CA ALA A 131 5.66 5.78 -4.65
C ALA A 131 5.06 4.69 -3.76
N VAL A 132 5.93 3.96 -3.07
CA VAL A 132 5.54 2.98 -2.06
C VAL A 132 5.92 3.49 -0.69
N VAL A 133 4.96 3.64 0.22
CA VAL A 133 5.18 4.25 1.52
C VAL A 133 5.13 3.20 2.63
N ASP A 134 6.09 3.24 3.55
CA ASP A 134 6.05 2.45 4.77
C ASP A 134 5.07 3.07 5.77
N ILE A 135 3.98 2.34 6.02
CA ILE A 135 2.89 2.76 6.91
C ILE A 135 3.39 2.92 8.35
N GLU A 136 4.30 2.07 8.79
CA GLU A 136 4.81 2.11 10.16
C GLU A 136 5.70 3.33 10.39
N SER A 137 6.42 3.78 9.37
CA SER A 137 7.21 5.00 9.43
C SER A 137 6.37 6.29 9.33
N LEU A 138 5.20 6.22 8.68
CA LEU A 138 4.39 7.39 8.33
C LEU A 138 3.93 8.19 9.57
N LYS A 139 4.23 9.47 9.59
CA LYS A 139 3.69 10.45 10.52
C LYS A 139 3.14 11.59 9.68
N ALA A 140 1.83 11.79 9.71
CA ALA A 140 1.16 12.87 9.00
C ALA A 140 0.25 13.63 9.97
N GLU A 141 0.35 14.94 9.96
CA GLU A 141 -0.50 15.81 10.76
C GLU A 141 -1.93 15.81 10.23
N GLN A 142 -2.91 15.55 11.10
CA GLN A 142 -4.31 15.44 10.71
C GLN A 142 -4.89 16.74 10.16
N ALA A 143 -4.29 17.89 10.46
CA ALA A 143 -4.70 19.19 9.93
C ALA A 143 -4.58 19.28 8.40
N TYR A 144 -3.67 18.51 7.80
CA TYR A 144 -3.42 18.46 6.35
C TYR A 144 -4.05 17.23 5.68
N MET A 145 -4.84 16.45 6.43
CA MET A 145 -5.46 15.23 5.93
C MET A 145 -6.91 15.49 5.54
N ALA A 146 -7.19 15.41 4.25
CA ALA A 146 -8.55 15.53 3.72
C ALA A 146 -9.08 14.15 3.30
N MET A 147 -10.38 13.92 3.45
CA MET A 147 -11.02 12.76 2.81
C MET A 147 -10.96 12.93 1.29
N LYS A 148 -10.58 11.87 0.58
CA LYS A 148 -10.64 11.84 -0.87
C LYS A 148 -12.09 11.98 -1.30
N GLU A 149 -12.36 12.86 -2.25
CA GLU A 149 -13.66 12.91 -2.90
C GLU A 149 -13.87 11.61 -3.66
N ASN A 150 -14.64 10.70 -3.07
CA ASN A 150 -14.97 9.43 -3.67
C ASN A 150 -16.38 9.50 -4.25
N ASN A 151 -16.50 9.24 -5.56
CA ASN A 151 -17.78 9.03 -6.25
C ASN A 151 -18.36 7.63 -5.97
N ILE A 152 -18.13 7.09 -4.78
CA ILE A 152 -18.71 5.80 -4.39
C ILE A 152 -20.20 6.04 -4.13
N SER A 153 -21.04 5.19 -4.72
CA SER A 153 -22.48 5.18 -4.49
C SER A 153 -22.77 5.24 -2.98
N ARG A 154 -23.77 6.04 -2.56
CA ARG A 154 -24.22 6.11 -1.15
C ARG A 154 -24.65 4.76 -0.58
N HIS A 155 -24.88 3.77 -1.45
CA HIS A 155 -25.23 2.41 -1.09
C HIS A 155 -24.10 1.47 -1.50
N LEU A 156 -23.35 0.98 -0.50
CA LEU A 156 -22.38 -0.09 -0.65
C LEU A 156 -23.01 -1.38 -0.13
N ASN A 157 -23.23 -2.35 -1.01
CA ASN A 157 -23.75 -3.65 -0.60
C ASN A 157 -22.57 -4.59 -0.32
N VAL A 158 -22.27 -4.83 0.97
CA VAL A 158 -21.23 -5.75 1.40
C VAL A 158 -21.89 -7.08 1.75
N LYS A 159 -21.59 -8.13 0.97
CA LYS A 159 -22.01 -9.49 1.27
C LYS A 159 -20.79 -10.28 1.75
N THR A 160 -20.79 -10.63 3.03
CA THR A 160 -19.81 -11.56 3.61
C THR A 160 -20.49 -12.89 3.89
N GLU A 161 -19.74 -13.98 3.75
CA GLU A 161 -20.18 -15.32 4.12
C GLU A 161 -19.12 -15.91 5.05
N LEU A 162 -19.55 -16.38 6.22
CA LEU A 162 -18.68 -17.01 7.21
C LEU A 162 -19.16 -18.46 7.39
N SER A 163 -18.36 -19.42 6.94
CA SER A 163 -18.60 -20.84 7.19
C SER A 163 -17.52 -21.35 8.13
N LEU A 164 -17.90 -21.63 9.38
CA LEU A 164 -16.99 -22.11 10.43
C LEU A 164 -16.66 -23.60 10.30
N PHE A 165 -17.50 -24.35 9.59
CA PHE A 165 -17.40 -25.79 9.42
C PHE A 165 -17.65 -26.15 7.96
N GLU A 166 -17.06 -27.25 7.52
CA GLU A 166 -17.33 -27.87 6.23
C GLU A 166 -17.45 -29.39 6.36
N THR A 167 -18.20 -29.98 5.44
CA THR A 167 -18.30 -31.43 5.31
C THR A 167 -18.60 -31.75 3.85
N TYR A 168 -18.12 -32.90 3.39
CA TYR A 168 -18.38 -33.37 2.04
C TYR A 168 -19.41 -34.49 2.13
N LEU A 169 -20.53 -34.30 1.43
CA LEU A 169 -21.57 -35.30 1.28
C LEU A 169 -21.66 -35.67 -0.20
N ASP A 170 -21.80 -36.95 -0.49
CA ASP A 170 -22.10 -37.39 -1.84
C ASP A 170 -23.57 -37.13 -2.21
N SER A 171 -23.88 -37.25 -3.50
CA SER A 171 -25.24 -36.96 -3.99
C SER A 171 -26.31 -37.88 -3.39
N SER A 172 -25.95 -39.10 -3.01
CA SER A 172 -26.87 -40.06 -2.40
C SER A 172 -27.14 -39.69 -0.95
N GLU A 173 -26.10 -39.32 -0.20
CA GLU A 173 -26.21 -38.81 1.18
C GLU A 173 -27.09 -37.57 1.22
N ILE A 174 -26.86 -36.58 0.34
CA ILE A 174 -27.68 -35.36 0.24
C ILE A 174 -29.16 -35.70 -0.01
N SER A 175 -29.44 -36.64 -0.92
CA SER A 175 -30.80 -37.01 -1.29
C SER A 175 -31.54 -37.80 -0.20
N SER A 176 -30.78 -38.39 0.73
CA SER A 176 -31.30 -39.21 1.82
C SER A 176 -31.53 -38.44 3.12
N LEU A 177 -31.04 -37.19 3.21
CA LEU A 177 -31.19 -36.36 4.40
C LEU A 177 -32.65 -35.98 4.65
N THR A 178 -33.08 -36.19 5.89
CA THR A 178 -34.36 -35.77 6.43
C THR A 178 -34.16 -34.71 7.52
N ASN A 179 -35.25 -34.05 7.93
CA ASN A 179 -35.19 -33.00 8.94
C ASN A 179 -34.74 -33.50 10.34
N ASP A 180 -34.76 -34.81 10.57
CA ASP A 180 -34.42 -35.43 11.85
C ASP A 180 -32.97 -35.96 11.88
N ASP A 181 -32.24 -35.85 10.78
CA ASP A 181 -30.88 -36.39 10.66
C ASP A 181 -29.82 -35.43 11.18
N VAL A 182 -28.76 -36.00 11.78
CA VAL A 182 -27.60 -35.26 12.27
C VAL A 182 -26.48 -35.33 11.25
N VAL A 183 -26.05 -34.17 10.74
CA VAL A 183 -24.90 -34.06 9.84
C VAL A 183 -23.65 -33.72 10.65
N LEU A 184 -22.65 -34.59 10.58
CA LEU A 184 -21.33 -34.33 11.16
C LEU A 184 -20.57 -33.35 10.26
N VAL A 185 -20.11 -32.28 10.87
CA VAL A 185 -19.30 -31.25 10.20
C VAL A 185 -17.93 -31.17 10.85
N TYR A 186 -16.92 -30.85 10.04
CA TYR A 186 -15.55 -30.69 10.49
C TYR A 186 -15.22 -29.20 10.56
N PRO A 187 -14.40 -28.75 11.52
CA PRO A 187 -13.81 -27.42 11.46
C PRO A 187 -13.06 -27.25 10.14
N LYS A 188 -13.21 -26.09 9.49
CA LYS A 188 -12.33 -25.71 8.38
C LYS A 188 -10.86 -25.61 8.82
#